data_AF-A0A434CA25-F1
#
_entry.id   AF-A0A434CA25-F1
#
_cell.length_a   1.000
_cell.length_b   1.000
_cell.length_c   1.000
_cell.angle_alpha   90.00
_cell.angle_beta   90.00
_cell.angle_gamma   90.00
#
_symmetry.space_group_name_H-M   'P 1'
#
loop_
_entity.id
_entity.type
_entity.pdbx_description
1 polymer ?
#
loop_
_entity_poly.entity_id
_entity_poly.type
_entity_poly.pdbx_seq_one_letter_code
_entity_poly.pdbx_strand_id
1 'polypeptide(L)'
;EYNPEKARSIMETVLQQHPDLCGAIGIWDNQDTGTASAIQQAGKGDQVFLVTSGGGNRVGCENVEKGLFNLYISYNVPLQGEILNAEIARLLLSDGTAGETKTLYFNPLTQITKANVNQRNCWTLDDLK
;
A
#
# COMPACT_ATOMS: atom_id res chain seq x y z
N GLU A 1 -11.22 -4.50 11.44
CA GLU A 1 -10.20 -5.44 10.95
C GLU A 1 -9.83 -5.10 9.53
N TYR A 2 -8.56 -5.25 9.17
CA TYR A 2 -8.07 -5.12 7.79
C TYR A 2 -8.15 -6.48 7.10
N ASN A 3 -9.34 -6.82 6.59
CA ASN A 3 -9.69 -8.15 6.10
C ASN A 3 -10.09 -8.11 4.60
N PRO A 4 -9.38 -8.81 3.70
CA PRO A 4 -9.68 -8.83 2.28
C PRO A 4 -11.09 -9.34 1.94
N GLU A 5 -11.58 -10.39 2.61
CA GLU A 5 -12.91 -10.93 2.36
C GLU A 5 -14.01 -9.93 2.68
N LYS A 6 -13.82 -9.15 3.75
CA LYS A 6 -14.77 -8.10 4.10
C LYS A 6 -14.77 -6.99 3.05
N ALA A 7 -13.60 -6.59 2.56
CA ALA A 7 -13.48 -5.60 1.50
C ALA A 7 -14.12 -6.07 0.19
N ARG A 8 -13.91 -7.34 -0.19
CA ARG A 8 -14.56 -7.98 -1.34
C ARG A 8 -16.09 -7.90 -1.23
N SER A 9 -16.66 -8.36 -0.10
CA SER A 9 -18.11 -8.37 0.12
C SER A 9 -18.73 -6.96 0.06
N ILE A 10 -18.03 -5.95 0.60
CA ILE A 10 -18.46 -4.56 0.51
C ILE A 10 -18.44 -4.10 -0.96
N MET A 11 -17.32 -4.35 -1.66
CA MET A 11 -17.15 -3.91 -3.04
C MET A 11 -18.17 -4.58 -3.99
N GLU A 12 -18.48 -5.86 -3.80
CA GLU A 12 -19.54 -6.55 -4.55
C GLU A 12 -20.89 -5.83 -4.41
N THR A 13 -21.24 -5.44 -3.17
CA THR A 13 -22.48 -4.70 -2.89
C THR A 13 -22.47 -3.33 -3.56
N VAL A 14 -21.33 -2.61 -3.49
CA VAL A 14 -21.18 -1.30 -4.16
C VAL A 14 -21.34 -1.45 -5.67
N LEU A 15 -20.72 -2.45 -6.30
CA LEU A 15 -20.83 -2.68 -7.74
C LEU A 15 -22.26 -3.05 -8.19
N GLN A 16 -23.01 -3.77 -7.35
CA GLN A 16 -24.42 -4.07 -7.61
C GLN A 16 -25.30 -2.82 -7.54
N GLN A 17 -25.05 -1.94 -6.56
CA GLN A 17 -25.84 -0.71 -6.36
C GLN A 17 -25.43 0.42 -7.30
N HIS A 18 -24.17 0.44 -7.73
CA HIS A 18 -23.55 1.47 -8.57
C HIS A 18 -22.88 0.83 -9.79
N PRO A 19 -23.66 0.42 -10.80
CA PRO A 19 -23.11 -0.20 -12.00
C PRO A 19 -22.21 0.74 -12.81
N ASP A 20 -22.32 2.06 -12.60
CA ASP A 20 -21.55 3.12 -13.23
C ASP A 20 -20.29 3.55 -12.45
N LEU A 21 -19.96 2.87 -11.34
CA LEU A 21 -18.78 3.18 -10.53
C LEU A 21 -17.51 3.27 -11.39
N CYS A 22 -16.76 4.37 -11.28
CA CYS A 22 -15.57 4.63 -12.09
C CYS A 22 -14.26 4.60 -11.31
N GLY A 23 -14.31 4.52 -9.98
CA GLY A 23 -13.12 4.48 -9.16
C GLY A 23 -13.38 4.05 -7.72
N ALA A 24 -12.32 3.54 -7.09
CA ALA A 24 -12.30 3.17 -5.68
C ALA A 24 -10.93 3.54 -5.08
N ILE A 25 -10.95 4.02 -3.84
CA ILE A 25 -9.74 4.34 -3.08
C ILE A 25 -9.77 3.47 -1.82
N GLY A 26 -8.79 2.56 -1.74
CA GLY A 26 -8.56 1.74 -0.58
C GLY A 26 -7.38 2.23 0.26
N ILE A 27 -7.29 1.73 1.50
CA ILE A 27 -6.35 2.24 2.52
C ILE A 27 -5.12 1.33 2.63
N TRP A 28 -5.28 0.02 2.39
CA TRP A 28 -4.21 -0.95 2.58
C TRP A 28 -4.23 -1.99 1.46
N ASP A 29 -3.09 -2.12 0.79
CA ASP A 29 -2.86 -3.03 -0.33
C ASP A 29 -3.31 -4.47 -0.06
N ASN A 30 -3.02 -4.99 1.13
CA ASN A 30 -3.42 -6.34 1.52
C ASN A 30 -4.95 -6.50 1.54
N GLN A 31 -5.68 -5.57 2.13
CA GLN A 31 -7.14 -5.56 2.17
C GLN A 31 -7.72 -5.34 0.76
N ASP A 32 -7.13 -4.43 0.00
CA ASP A 32 -7.63 -4.03 -1.31
C ASP A 32 -7.46 -5.11 -2.38
N THR A 33 -6.69 -6.16 -2.12
CA THR A 33 -6.74 -7.39 -2.93
C THR A 33 -8.16 -7.96 -3.03
N GLY A 34 -8.97 -7.85 -1.96
CA GLY A 34 -10.37 -8.23 -1.97
C GLY A 34 -11.24 -7.31 -2.83
N THR A 35 -11.02 -6.00 -2.72
CA THR A 35 -11.66 -4.98 -3.57
C THR A 35 -11.37 -5.24 -5.05
N ALA A 36 -10.10 -5.46 -5.40
CA ALA A 36 -9.67 -5.77 -6.76
C ALA A 36 -10.31 -7.08 -7.28
N SER A 37 -10.37 -8.11 -6.44
CA SER A 37 -11.02 -9.38 -6.77
C SER A 37 -12.50 -9.20 -7.11
N ALA A 38 -13.24 -8.42 -6.33
CA ALA A 38 -14.65 -8.10 -6.62
C ALA A 38 -14.82 -7.36 -7.96
N ILE A 39 -13.98 -6.36 -8.22
CA ILE A 39 -13.99 -5.61 -9.50
C ILE A 39 -13.71 -6.54 -10.68
N GLN A 40 -12.71 -7.42 -10.55
CA GLN A 40 -12.34 -8.37 -11.60
C GLN A 40 -13.45 -9.39 -11.85
N GLN A 41 -14.05 -9.97 -10.80
CA GLN A 41 -15.14 -10.94 -10.91
C GLN A 41 -16.41 -10.33 -11.52
N ALA A 42 -16.67 -9.05 -11.27
CA ALA A 42 -17.76 -8.31 -11.91
C ALA A 42 -17.48 -7.92 -13.38
N GLY A 43 -16.30 -8.24 -13.92
CA GLY A 43 -15.89 -7.86 -15.28
C GLY A 43 -15.67 -6.36 -15.47
N LYS A 44 -15.39 -5.62 -14.38
CA LYS A 44 -15.28 -4.15 -14.37
C LYS A 44 -13.85 -3.62 -14.23
N GLY A 45 -12.85 -4.46 -14.49
CA GLY A 45 -11.43 -4.08 -14.40
C GLY A 45 -11.02 -2.90 -15.29
N ASP A 46 -11.65 -2.77 -16.46
CA ASP A 46 -11.41 -1.63 -17.36
C ASP A 46 -12.25 -0.39 -17.02
N GLN A 47 -13.23 -0.53 -16.12
CA GLN A 47 -14.17 0.53 -15.74
C GLN A 47 -13.78 1.23 -14.43
N VAL A 48 -13.37 0.45 -13.43
CA VAL A 48 -13.13 0.96 -12.07
C VAL A 48 -11.63 1.19 -11.87
N PHE A 49 -11.24 2.44 -11.67
CA PHE A 49 -9.87 2.80 -11.30
C PHE A 49 -9.63 2.59 -9.80
N LEU A 50 -8.86 1.56 -9.43
CA LEU A 50 -8.53 1.24 -8.05
C LEU A 50 -7.19 1.86 -7.62
N VAL A 51 -7.26 2.75 -6.63
CA VAL A 51 -6.11 3.30 -5.88
C VAL A 51 -5.96 2.55 -4.57
N THR A 52 -4.73 2.23 -4.17
CA THR A 52 -4.43 1.66 -2.85
C THR A 52 -3.12 2.24 -2.28
N SER A 53 -2.84 2.00 -1.01
CA SER A 53 -1.59 2.37 -0.34
C SER A 53 -0.99 1.23 0.46
N GLY A 54 0.33 1.23 0.63
CA GLY A 54 1.02 0.11 1.28
C GLY A 54 2.54 0.27 1.34
N GLY A 55 3.19 -0.76 1.87
CA GLY A 55 4.61 -0.64 2.24
C GLY A 55 5.62 -0.73 1.11
N GLY A 56 5.19 -0.95 -0.13
CA GLY A 56 6.05 -1.28 -1.28
C GLY A 56 6.36 -2.78 -1.40
N ASN A 57 5.60 -3.65 -0.73
CA ASN A 57 5.83 -5.10 -0.82
C ASN A 57 5.56 -5.61 -2.25
N ARG A 58 6.34 -6.60 -2.70
CA ARG A 58 6.22 -7.26 -4.00
C ARG A 58 4.79 -7.66 -4.35
N VAL A 59 3.99 -8.14 -3.39
CA VAL A 59 2.58 -8.52 -3.63
C VAL A 59 1.75 -7.35 -4.14
N GLY A 60 1.92 -6.15 -3.56
CA GLY A 60 1.23 -4.94 -4.03
C GLY A 60 1.65 -4.58 -5.46
N CYS A 61 2.94 -4.67 -5.75
CA CYS A 61 3.48 -4.42 -7.08
C CYS A 61 3.00 -5.42 -8.14
N GLU A 62 2.95 -6.71 -7.81
CA GLU A 62 2.41 -7.73 -8.73
C GLU A 62 0.95 -7.47 -9.09
N ASN A 63 0.15 -6.95 -8.15
CA ASN A 63 -1.22 -6.54 -8.44
C ASN A 63 -1.28 -5.32 -9.38
N VAL A 64 -0.32 -4.39 -9.30
CA VAL A 64 -0.17 -3.31 -10.30
C VAL A 64 0.21 -3.87 -11.67
N GLU A 65 1.15 -4.81 -11.74
CA GLU A 65 1.58 -5.45 -13.00
C GLU A 65 0.41 -6.20 -13.68
N LYS A 66 -0.35 -6.95 -12.88
CA LYS A 66 -1.56 -7.67 -13.31
C LYS A 66 -2.72 -6.73 -13.67
N GLY A 67 -2.61 -5.43 -13.39
CA GLY A 67 -3.66 -4.44 -13.64
C GLY A 67 -4.84 -4.50 -12.65
N LEU A 68 -4.67 -5.19 -11.52
CA LEU A 68 -5.64 -5.25 -10.44
C LEU A 68 -5.65 -3.97 -9.60
N PHE A 69 -4.49 -3.32 -9.47
CA PHE A 69 -4.36 -1.98 -8.92
C PHE A 69 -3.91 -1.02 -10.03
N ASN A 70 -4.60 0.12 -10.18
CA ASN A 70 -4.22 1.12 -11.17
C ASN A 70 -3.15 2.08 -10.62
N LEU A 71 -3.23 2.40 -9.33
CA LEU A 71 -2.25 3.22 -8.63
C LEU A 71 -1.99 2.66 -7.22
N TYR A 72 -0.73 2.42 -6.92
CA TYR A 72 -0.24 2.01 -5.61
C TYR A 72 0.63 3.09 -5.00
N ILE A 73 0.19 3.67 -3.89
CA ILE A 73 0.91 4.71 -3.15
C ILE A 73 1.77 4.02 -2.09
N SER A 74 3.07 3.89 -2.38
CA SER A 74 4.03 3.28 -1.45
C SER A 74 4.57 4.30 -0.46
N TYR A 75 4.54 3.95 0.83
CA TYR A 75 5.24 4.68 1.89
C TYR A 75 6.60 4.08 2.25
N ASN A 76 7.16 3.18 1.43
CA ASN A 76 8.51 2.61 1.56
C ASN A 76 8.86 2.19 3.01
N VAL A 77 8.26 1.09 3.46
CA VAL A 77 8.50 0.53 4.81
C VAL A 77 9.97 0.24 5.11
N PRO A 78 10.78 -0.29 4.17
CA PRO A 78 12.21 -0.45 4.40
C PRO A 78 12.90 0.85 4.84
N LEU A 79 12.66 1.95 4.13
CA LEU A 79 13.20 3.26 4.49
C LEU A 79 12.69 3.74 5.86
N GLN A 80 11.42 3.52 6.18
CA GLN A 80 10.90 3.85 7.51
C GLN A 80 11.59 3.03 8.62
N GLY A 81 11.88 1.75 8.36
CA GLY A 81 12.64 0.90 9.26
C GLY A 81 14.08 1.38 9.46
N GLU A 82 14.76 1.79 8.39
CA GLU A 82 16.11 2.39 8.45
C GLU A 82 16.13 3.69 9.28
N ILE A 83 15.18 4.59 9.02
CA ILE A 83 15.04 5.85 9.77
C ILE A 83 14.80 5.56 11.26
N LEU A 84 13.94 4.58 11.57
CA LEU A 84 13.66 4.19 12.95
C LEU A 84 14.91 3.64 13.64
N ASN A 85 15.67 2.76 12.98
CA ASN A 85 16.91 2.22 13.53
C ASN A 85 17.97 3.30 13.77
N ALA A 86 18.11 4.26 12.85
CA ALA A 86 19.00 5.41 13.02
C ALA A 86 18.58 6.28 14.21
N GLU A 87 17.27 6.50 14.40
CA GLU A 87 16.76 7.28 15.53
C GLU A 87 16.95 6.54 16.86
N ILE A 88 16.76 5.22 16.89
CA ILE A 88 17.07 4.40 18.07
C ILE A 88 18.56 4.55 18.43
N ALA A 89 19.47 4.43 17.46
CA ALA A 89 20.89 4.61 17.71
C ALA A 89 21.23 6.02 18.22
N ARG A 90 20.62 7.07 17.63
CA ARG A 90 20.79 8.46 18.09
C ARG A 90 20.33 8.64 19.52
N LEU A 91 19.18 8.08 19.89
CA LEU A 91 18.62 8.17 21.24
C LEU A 91 19.50 7.43 22.26
N LEU A 92 20.02 6.25 21.90
CA LEU A 92 20.92 5.47 22.78
C LEU A 92 22.27 6.16 23.03
N LEU A 93 22.70 7.05 22.13
CA LEU A 93 23.92 7.85 22.25
C LEU A 93 23.67 9.23 22.86
N SER A 94 22.41 9.59 23.17
CA SER A 94 22.05 10.88 23.73
C SER A 94 22.09 10.84 25.26
N ASP A 95 22.54 11.92 25.88
CA ASP A 95 22.41 12.14 27.33
C ASP A 95 20.99 12.58 27.75
N GLY A 96 20.08 12.77 26.77
CA GLY A 96 18.71 13.22 26.99
C GLY A 96 17.84 12.17 27.67
N THR A 97 16.86 12.63 28.45
CA THR A 97 15.91 11.76 29.15
C THR A 97 14.74 11.33 28.25
N ALA A 98 14.07 10.23 28.61
CA ALA A 98 12.96 9.71 27.82
C ALA A 98 11.83 10.74 27.68
N GLY A 99 11.41 11.01 26.44
CA GLY A 99 10.34 11.96 26.14
C GLY A 99 10.76 13.44 26.09
N GLU A 100 12.05 13.74 26.32
CA GLU A 100 12.58 15.12 26.28
C GLU A 100 12.48 15.74 24.88
N THR A 101 12.75 14.95 23.83
CA THR A 101 12.64 15.38 22.43
C THR A 101 11.55 14.60 21.72
N LYS A 102 10.73 15.31 20.91
CA LYS A 102 9.79 14.71 19.97
C LYS A 102 10.25 15.01 18.55
N THR A 103 10.77 13.99 17.86
CA THR A 103 11.25 14.11 16.48
C THR A 103 10.16 13.70 15.50
N LEU A 104 10.04 14.43 14.39
CA LEU A 104 9.18 14.06 13.26
C LEU A 104 10.07 13.71 12.07
N TYR A 105 9.79 12.57 11.44
CA TYR A 105 10.43 12.14 10.21
C TYR A 105 9.42 12.12 9.07
N PHE A 106 9.79 12.72 7.96
CA PHE A 106 9.02 12.68 6.72
C PHE A 106 9.75 11.76 5.75
N ASN A 107 9.03 10.77 5.20
CA ASN A 107 9.52 9.97 4.09
C ASN A 107 8.66 10.23 2.85
N PRO A 108 9.25 10.21 1.65
CA PRO A 108 8.50 10.47 0.41
C PRO A 108 7.53 9.32 0.11
N LEU A 109 6.37 9.66 -0.44
CA LEU A 109 5.44 8.70 -1.03
C LEU A 109 5.82 8.45 -2.49
N THR A 110 5.86 7.19 -2.91
CA THR A 110 6.13 6.79 -4.29
C THR A 110 4.85 6.31 -4.95
N GLN A 111 4.48 6.93 -6.06
CA GLN A 111 3.36 6.48 -6.90
C GLN A 111 3.85 5.38 -7.84
N ILE A 112 3.31 4.18 -7.68
CA ILE A 112 3.63 3.00 -8.47
C ILE A 112 2.43 2.69 -9.37
N THR A 113 2.68 2.65 -10.67
CA THR A 113 1.71 2.38 -11.73
C THR A 113 2.30 1.34 -12.67
N LYS A 114 1.49 0.80 -13.58
CA LYS A 114 1.97 -0.15 -14.60
C LYS A 114 3.10 0.41 -15.47
N ALA A 115 3.19 1.74 -15.62
CA ALA A 115 4.24 2.40 -16.40
C ALA A 115 5.61 2.47 -15.70
N ASN A 116 5.66 2.35 -14.37
CA ASN A 116 6.89 2.55 -13.60
C ASN A 116 7.16 1.47 -12.53
N VAL A 117 6.31 0.45 -12.40
CA VAL A 117 6.55 -0.68 -11.50
C VAL A 117 7.83 -1.40 -11.90
N ASN A 118 8.75 -1.57 -10.95
CA ASN A 118 10.04 -2.22 -11.16
C ASN A 118 10.65 -2.69 -9.84
N GLN A 119 11.73 -3.47 -9.89
CA GLN A 119 12.35 -3.99 -8.67
C GLN A 119 12.85 -2.91 -7.69
N ARG A 120 13.13 -1.68 -8.14
CA ARG A 120 13.62 -0.60 -7.25
C ARG A 120 12.53 0.02 -6.38
N ASN A 121 11.25 -0.12 -6.74
CA ASN A 121 10.13 0.37 -5.94
C ASN A 121 9.34 -0.77 -5.27
N CYS A 122 9.86 -2.01 -5.31
CA CYS A 122 9.17 -3.21 -4.83
C CYS A 122 10.14 -4.16 -4.10
N TRP A 123 9.88 -4.47 -2.84
CA TRP A 123 10.77 -5.30 -2.01
C TRP A 123 10.11 -6.64 -1.59
N THR A 124 10.94 -7.61 -1.24
CA THR A 124 10.59 -8.87 -0.58
C THR A 124 11.26 -8.98 0.78
N LEU A 125 10.76 -9.83 1.67
CA LEU A 125 11.39 -10.04 2.97
C LEU A 125 12.85 -10.53 2.86
N ASP A 126 13.20 -11.24 1.79
CA ASP A 126 14.56 -11.69 1.55
C ASP A 126 15.51 -10.53 1.20
N ASP A 127 15.00 -9.44 0.63
CA ASP A 127 15.77 -8.22 0.35
C ASP A 127 16.11 -7.42 1.62
N LEU A 128 15.48 -7.74 2.76
CA LEU A 128 15.61 -7.03 4.05
C LEU A 128 16.38 -7.83 5.12
N LYS A 129 16.87 -9.02 4.79
CA LYS A 129 17.69 -9.85 5.68
C LYS A 129 19.15 -9.42 5.62
#